data_AF-A0A7V5FSA2-F1
#
_entry.id   AF-A0A7V5FSA2-F1
#
_cell.length_a   1.000
_cell.length_b   1.000
_cell.length_c   1.000
_cell.angle_alpha   90.00
_cell.angle_beta   90.00
_cell.angle_gamma   90.00
#
_symmetry.space_group_name_H-M   'P 1'
#
loop_
_entity.id
_entity.type
_entity.pdbx_description
1 polymer ?
#
loop_
_entity_poly.entity_id
_entity_poly.type
_entity_poly.pdbx_seq_one_letter_code
_entity_poly.pdbx_strand_id
1 'polypeptide(L)'
;MYKEMKKQLIVGTTALVIGGCIAASSQAAFLTWDPTTNNVVVGETFDVNIFVGGLQPGEDLAGFDIDALFDNSMLDFSGYTLYDGLGDLAAFEAEDWSDGDDGYGLANLTEVSYLYDLSAQPDSF
;
A
#
# COMPACT_ATOMS: atom_id res chain seq x y z
N MET A 1 25.58 37.23 35.60
CA MET A 1 24.21 36.64 35.58
C MET A 1 23.48 36.84 34.26
N TYR A 2 23.21 38.08 33.81
CA TYR A 2 22.45 38.35 32.56
C TYR A 2 23.08 37.75 31.28
N LYS A 3 24.41 37.75 31.18
CA LYS A 3 25.15 37.22 30.01
C LYS A 3 25.04 35.69 29.87
N GLU A 4 25.02 34.98 30.99
CA GLU A 4 24.88 33.52 31.04
C GLU A 4 23.45 33.07 30.72
N MET A 5 22.43 33.80 31.21
CA MET A 5 21.03 33.54 30.87
C MET A 5 20.75 33.73 29.37
N LYS A 6 21.33 34.75 28.73
CA LYS A 6 21.21 34.93 27.27
C LYS A 6 21.86 33.79 26.49
N LYS A 7 23.00 33.29 26.94
CA LYS A 7 23.71 32.19 26.28
C LYS A 7 22.92 30.88 26.37
N GLN A 8 22.33 30.59 27.52
CA GLN A 8 21.47 29.40 27.69
C GLN A 8 20.17 29.51 26.89
N LEU A 9 19.57 30.70 26.81
CA LEU A 9 18.39 30.93 25.98
C LEU A 9 18.68 30.70 24.50
N ILE A 10 19.79 31.25 23.98
CA ILE A 10 20.20 31.07 22.58
C ILE A 10 20.51 29.61 22.28
N VAL A 11 21.24 28.91 23.15
CA VAL A 11 21.56 27.49 22.96
C VAL A 11 20.29 26.64 22.97
N GLY A 12 19.34 26.93 23.86
CA GLY A 12 18.06 26.23 23.93
C GLY A 12 17.21 26.43 22.67
N THR A 13 17.13 27.66 22.14
CA THR A 13 16.39 27.95 20.91
C THR A 13 17.04 27.30 19.69
N THR A 14 18.37 27.33 19.58
CA THR A 14 19.07 26.71 18.45
C THR A 14 18.95 25.19 18.46
N ALA A 15 19.02 24.54 19.63
CA ALA A 15 18.82 23.10 19.74
C ALA A 15 17.39 22.67 19.34
N LEU A 16 16.38 23.46 19.68
CA LEU A 16 14.98 23.19 19.32
C LEU A 16 14.73 23.33 17.81
N VAL A 17 15.33 24.35 17.17
CA VAL A 17 15.20 24.55 15.71
C VAL A 17 15.91 23.44 14.93
N ILE A 18 17.10 23.01 15.37
CA ILE A 18 17.81 21.90 14.74
C ILE A 18 17.05 20.59 14.92
N GLY A 19 16.53 20.30 16.12
CA GLY A 19 15.73 19.10 16.38
C GLY A 19 14.44 19.05 15.57
N GLY A 20 13.80 20.19 15.31
CA GLY A 20 12.58 20.28 14.49
C GLY A 20 12.81 20.06 12.98
N CYS A 21 14.03 20.30 12.48
CA CYS A 21 14.38 20.08 11.07
C CYS A 21 14.76 18.63 10.74
N ILE A 22 14.86 17.73 11.75
CA ILE A 22 15.11 16.29 11.59
C ILE A 22 13.80 15.51 11.74
N ALA A 23 12.66 16.12 11.40
CA ALA A 23 11.45 15.36 11.19
C ALA A 23 11.65 14.50 9.93
N ALA A 24 12.00 13.23 10.12
CA ALA A 24 11.95 12.25 9.06
C ALA A 24 10.54 12.29 8.46
N SER A 25 10.44 12.44 7.13
CA SER A 25 9.15 12.29 6.45
C SER A 25 8.62 10.90 6.78
N SER A 26 7.49 10.83 7.48
CA SER A 26 6.69 9.61 7.57
C SER A 26 6.16 9.30 6.16
N GLN A 27 6.97 8.67 5.34
CA GLN A 27 6.50 8.05 4.10
C GLN A 27 5.92 6.70 4.50
N ALA A 28 4.60 6.59 4.44
CA ALA A 28 3.91 5.33 4.65
C ALA A 28 3.75 4.64 3.30
N ALA A 29 3.78 3.30 3.31
CA ALA A 29 3.25 2.53 2.21
C ALA A 29 1.80 3.00 1.92
N PHE A 30 1.45 3.09 0.65
CA PHE A 30 0.14 3.52 0.19
C PHE A 30 -0.47 2.49 -0.75
N LEU A 31 -1.80 2.46 -0.77
CA LEU A 31 -2.59 1.68 -1.70
C LEU A 31 -3.18 2.62 -2.76
N THR A 32 -3.03 2.29 -4.02
CA THR A 32 -3.59 3.05 -5.14
C THR A 32 -4.63 2.21 -5.87
N TRP A 33 -5.78 2.82 -6.16
CA TRP A 33 -6.81 2.27 -7.02
C TRP A 33 -6.75 2.99 -8.36
N ASP A 34 -6.41 2.26 -9.42
CA ASP A 34 -6.20 2.81 -10.76
C ASP A 34 -7.11 2.10 -11.78
N PRO A 35 -8.29 2.69 -12.08
CA PRO A 35 -9.14 2.20 -13.15
C PRO A 35 -8.43 2.31 -14.51
N THR A 36 -8.39 1.20 -15.25
CA THR A 36 -7.79 1.13 -16.60
C THR A 36 -8.46 2.05 -17.61
N THR A 37 -9.72 2.43 -17.36
CA THR A 37 -10.46 3.44 -18.12
C THR A 37 -11.28 4.32 -17.18
N ASN A 38 -11.40 5.60 -17.54
CA ASN A 38 -12.19 6.58 -16.81
C ASN A 38 -13.64 6.69 -17.31
N ASN A 39 -13.92 6.13 -18.50
CA ASN A 39 -15.25 6.13 -19.09
C ASN A 39 -15.60 4.71 -19.50
N VAL A 40 -16.74 4.24 -19.00
CA VAL A 40 -17.29 2.91 -19.27
C VAL A 40 -18.74 3.05 -19.71
N VAL A 41 -19.12 2.26 -20.71
CA VAL A 41 -20.51 2.16 -21.17
C VAL A 41 -21.18 0.98 -20.47
N VAL A 42 -22.49 1.07 -20.24
CA VAL A 42 -23.27 -0.02 -19.64
C VAL A 42 -23.09 -1.31 -20.44
N GLY A 43 -22.70 -2.38 -19.74
CA GLY A 43 -22.46 -3.71 -20.31
C GLY A 43 -21.00 -3.97 -20.72
N GLU A 44 -20.12 -2.99 -20.59
CA GLU A 44 -18.67 -3.19 -20.76
C GLU A 44 -18.01 -3.64 -19.44
N THR A 45 -16.96 -4.44 -19.58
CA THR A 45 -16.05 -4.79 -18.47
C THR A 45 -14.87 -3.82 -18.46
N PHE A 46 -14.42 -3.45 -17.28
CA PHE A 46 -13.21 -2.68 -17.06
C PHE A 46 -12.46 -3.23 -15.85
N ASP A 47 -11.16 -3.01 -15.82
CA ASP A 47 -10.32 -3.44 -14.70
C ASP A 47 -9.96 -2.26 -13.81
N VAL A 48 -9.82 -2.53 -12.51
CA VAL A 48 -9.24 -1.61 -11.54
C VAL A 48 -8.00 -2.25 -10.98
N ASN A 49 -6.84 -1.67 -11.27
CA ASN A 49 -5.60 -2.15 -10.71
C ASN A 49 -5.46 -1.62 -9.28
N ILE A 50 -4.99 -2.49 -8.39
CA ILE A 50 -4.68 -2.15 -7.01
C ILE A 50 -3.17 -2.31 -6.85
N PHE A 51 -2.49 -1.21 -6.54
CA PHE A 51 -1.04 -1.20 -6.37
C PHE A 51 -0.67 -0.86 -4.94
N VAL A 52 0.28 -1.59 -4.37
CA VAL A 52 0.99 -1.15 -3.17
C VAL A 52 2.20 -0.35 -3.63
N GLY A 53 2.48 0.76 -2.97
CA GLY A 53 3.62 1.60 -3.32
C GLY A 53 4.19 2.35 -2.14
N GLY A 54 5.37 2.93 -2.34
CA GLY A 54 6.03 3.75 -1.32
C GLY A 54 6.79 2.92 -0.27
N LEU A 55 7.03 1.64 -0.54
CA LEU A 55 7.92 0.81 0.26
C LEU A 55 9.33 1.43 0.27
N GLN A 56 9.90 1.62 1.45
CA GLN A 56 11.26 2.12 1.61
C GLN A 56 12.29 0.99 1.50
N PRO A 57 13.58 1.29 1.28
CA PRO A 57 14.62 0.27 1.29
C PRO A 57 14.61 -0.55 2.58
N GLY A 58 14.39 -1.87 2.45
CA GLY A 58 14.29 -2.81 3.57
C GLY A 58 12.88 -2.95 4.15
N GLU A 59 11.87 -2.33 3.55
CA GLU A 59 10.46 -2.65 3.77
C GLU A 59 9.98 -3.56 2.65
N ASP A 60 9.44 -4.72 3.03
CA ASP A 60 8.94 -5.73 2.12
C ASP A 60 7.47 -6.03 2.44
N LEU A 61 6.67 -6.34 1.41
CA LEU A 61 5.29 -6.78 1.58
C LEU A 61 5.24 -8.32 1.54
N ALA A 62 4.87 -8.92 2.67
CA ALA A 62 4.77 -10.39 2.79
C ALA A 62 3.34 -10.92 2.53
N GLY A 63 2.36 -10.05 2.35
CA GLY A 63 0.97 -10.41 2.13
C GLY A 63 0.01 -9.25 2.33
N PHE A 64 -1.24 -9.43 1.93
CA PHE A 64 -2.32 -8.46 2.11
C PHE A 64 -3.67 -9.16 2.30
N ASP A 65 -4.63 -8.40 2.84
CA ASP A 65 -6.05 -8.76 2.96
C ASP A 65 -6.85 -7.47 2.73
N ILE A 66 -7.62 -7.43 1.64
CA ILE A 66 -8.30 -6.23 1.13
C ILE A 66 -9.76 -6.56 0.83
N ASP A 67 -10.66 -5.77 1.41
CA ASP A 67 -12.08 -5.74 1.04
C ASP A 67 -12.36 -4.55 0.12
N ALA A 68 -12.72 -4.85 -1.13
CA ALA A 68 -13.11 -3.87 -2.14
C ALA A 68 -14.64 -3.72 -2.17
N LEU A 69 -15.16 -2.64 -1.60
CA LEU A 69 -16.60 -2.34 -1.66
C LEU A 69 -16.97 -1.65 -2.98
N PHE A 70 -18.04 -2.12 -3.61
CA PHE A 70 -18.60 -1.55 -4.84
C PHE A 70 -20.14 -1.49 -4.80
N ASP A 71 -20.72 -0.62 -5.62
CA ASP A 71 -22.17 -0.52 -5.78
C ASP A 71 -22.66 -1.62 -6.72
N ASN A 72 -23.16 -2.72 -6.15
CA ASN A 72 -23.67 -3.87 -6.90
C ASN A 72 -24.99 -3.60 -7.66
N SER A 73 -25.59 -2.42 -7.52
CA SER A 73 -26.71 -2.00 -8.38
C SER A 73 -26.22 -1.42 -9.72
N MET A 74 -24.94 -1.08 -9.80
CA MET A 74 -24.31 -0.47 -10.97
C MET A 74 -23.22 -1.35 -11.60
N LEU A 75 -22.50 -2.13 -10.79
CA LEU A 75 -21.37 -2.94 -11.18
C LEU A 75 -21.60 -4.40 -10.83
N ASP A 76 -20.98 -5.30 -11.58
CA ASP A 76 -20.96 -6.74 -11.31
C ASP A 76 -19.49 -7.19 -11.26
N PHE A 77 -19.13 -8.02 -10.28
CA PHE A 77 -17.76 -8.48 -10.12
C PHE A 77 -17.51 -9.66 -11.08
N SER A 78 -16.60 -9.48 -12.02
CA SER A 78 -16.28 -10.53 -13.00
C SER A 78 -15.15 -11.48 -12.57
N GLY A 79 -14.27 -11.04 -11.67
CA GLY A 79 -13.09 -11.79 -11.25
C GLY A 79 -11.93 -10.89 -10.82
N TYR A 80 -10.82 -11.52 -10.45
CA TYR A 80 -9.57 -10.84 -10.09
C TYR A 80 -8.38 -11.59 -10.69
N THR A 81 -7.21 -10.95 -10.62
CA THR A 81 -5.92 -11.56 -10.95
C THR A 81 -4.90 -11.07 -9.95
N LEU A 82 -4.11 -12.00 -9.41
CA LEU A 82 -2.96 -11.72 -8.55
C LEU A 82 -1.70 -11.67 -9.43
N TYR A 83 -0.79 -10.77 -9.10
CA TYR A 83 0.48 -10.60 -9.82
C TYR A 83 1.62 -11.24 -9.03
N ASP A 84 2.68 -11.67 -9.72
CA ASP A 84 3.78 -12.47 -9.16
C ASP A 84 4.69 -11.74 -8.15
N GLY A 85 4.30 -10.55 -7.66
CA GLY A 85 5.09 -9.76 -6.70
C GLY A 85 5.23 -10.42 -5.32
N LEU A 86 4.32 -11.34 -4.97
CA LEU A 86 4.37 -12.14 -3.74
C LEU A 86 4.87 -13.58 -3.96
N GLY A 87 5.14 -13.98 -5.20
CA GLY A 87 5.58 -15.33 -5.56
C GLY A 87 4.66 -16.01 -6.58
N ASP A 88 5.10 -17.16 -7.10
CA ASP A 88 4.30 -17.98 -8.02
C ASP A 88 3.39 -18.95 -7.25
N LEU A 89 2.07 -18.76 -7.41
CA LEU A 89 1.03 -19.62 -6.83
C LEU A 89 1.14 -21.09 -7.30
N ALA A 90 1.53 -21.33 -8.55
CA ALA A 90 1.70 -22.67 -9.10
C ALA A 90 2.97 -23.37 -8.59
N ALA A 91 3.98 -22.60 -8.19
CA ALA A 91 5.20 -23.09 -7.56
C ALA A 91 5.10 -23.21 -6.03
N PHE A 92 3.96 -22.86 -5.43
CA PHE A 92 3.73 -22.79 -3.98
C PHE A 92 4.68 -21.79 -3.27
N GLU A 93 5.03 -20.71 -3.95
CA GLU A 93 5.80 -19.60 -3.39
C GLU A 93 4.90 -18.52 -2.79
N ALA A 94 3.60 -18.57 -3.07
CA ALA A 94 2.54 -17.78 -2.47
C ALA A 94 1.25 -18.61 -2.35
N GLU A 95 0.28 -18.13 -1.58
CA GLU A 95 -1.03 -18.74 -1.43
C GLU A 95 -2.14 -17.69 -1.53
N ASP A 96 -3.13 -17.97 -2.38
CA ASP A 96 -4.32 -17.15 -2.58
C ASP A 96 -5.44 -17.63 -1.64
N TRP A 97 -5.84 -16.75 -0.72
CA TRP A 97 -6.89 -16.97 0.27
C TRP A 97 -8.11 -16.08 0.01
N SER A 98 -8.21 -15.52 -1.21
CA SER A 98 -9.30 -14.62 -1.59
C SER A 98 -10.64 -15.36 -1.65
N ASP A 99 -11.67 -14.77 -1.07
CA ASP A 99 -13.05 -15.27 -1.21
C ASP A 99 -13.71 -14.79 -2.52
N GLY A 100 -13.11 -13.81 -3.22
CA GLY A 100 -13.70 -13.22 -4.42
C GLY A 100 -14.95 -12.39 -4.09
N ASP A 101 -16.00 -12.49 -4.90
CA ASP A 101 -17.28 -11.81 -4.64
C ASP A 101 -18.07 -12.53 -3.53
N ASP A 102 -18.38 -11.78 -2.47
CA ASP A 102 -19.18 -12.26 -1.35
C ASP A 102 -20.70 -12.17 -1.59
N GLY A 103 -21.13 -11.59 -2.72
CA GLY A 103 -22.51 -11.48 -3.16
C GLY A 103 -23.24 -10.21 -2.68
N TYR A 104 -22.56 -9.23 -2.08
CA TYR A 104 -23.17 -8.01 -1.54
C TYR A 104 -22.45 -6.72 -1.92
N GLY A 105 -21.74 -6.71 -3.04
CA GLY A 105 -20.95 -5.55 -3.43
C GLY A 105 -19.65 -5.46 -2.65
N LEU A 106 -19.08 -6.60 -2.26
CA LEU A 106 -17.77 -6.68 -1.66
C LEU A 106 -16.99 -7.81 -2.34
N ALA A 107 -15.78 -7.47 -2.79
CA ALA A 107 -14.82 -8.43 -3.25
C ALA A 107 -13.65 -8.51 -2.27
N ASN A 108 -13.42 -9.68 -1.68
CA ASN A 108 -12.26 -9.91 -0.81
C ASN A 108 -11.10 -10.49 -1.63
N LEU A 109 -9.92 -9.87 -1.46
CA LEU A 109 -8.66 -10.30 -2.05
C LEU A 109 -7.62 -10.48 -0.95
N THR A 110 -7.07 -11.68 -0.84
CA THR A 110 -6.09 -12.03 0.19
C THR A 110 -4.99 -12.90 -0.40
N GLU A 111 -3.75 -12.52 -0.19
CA GLU A 111 -2.58 -13.29 -0.63
C GLU A 111 -1.47 -13.25 0.41
N VAL A 112 -0.80 -14.38 0.61
CA VAL A 112 0.35 -14.51 1.52
C VAL A 112 1.54 -15.07 0.76
N SER A 113 2.71 -14.44 0.93
CA SER A 113 3.97 -14.89 0.36
C SER A 113 4.68 -15.92 1.25
N TYR A 114 5.30 -16.91 0.62
CA TYR A 114 6.23 -17.87 1.21
C TYR A 114 7.65 -17.74 0.68
N LEU A 115 7.95 -16.68 -0.06
CA LEU A 115 9.31 -16.37 -0.49
C LEU A 115 10.22 -16.20 0.74
N TYR A 116 11.40 -16.82 0.68
CA TYR A 116 12.40 -16.68 1.74
C TYR A 116 13.04 -15.28 1.77
N ASP A 117 13.05 -14.61 0.61
CA ASP A 117 13.64 -13.30 0.41
C ASP A 117 12.67 -12.45 -0.42
N LEU A 118 12.17 -11.37 0.19
CA LEU A 118 11.26 -10.41 -0.43
C LEU A 118 11.99 -9.15 -0.89
N SER A 119 13.30 -9.02 -0.64
CA SER A 119 14.06 -7.80 -0.91
C SER A 119 14.23 -7.47 -2.40
N ALA A 120 13.80 -8.38 -3.28
CA ALA A 120 13.75 -8.19 -4.73
C ALA A 120 12.45 -7.52 -5.21
N GLN A 121 11.49 -7.27 -4.31
CA GLN A 121 10.26 -6.56 -4.65
C GLN A 121 10.58 -5.13 -5.12
N PRO A 122 9.89 -4.63 -6.16
CA PRO A 122 9.99 -3.23 -6.54
C PRO A 122 9.28 -2.35 -5.49
N ASP A 123 9.65 -1.06 -5.43
CA ASP A 123 9.04 -0.08 -4.51
C ASP A 123 7.52 0.10 -4.71
N SER A 124 7.00 -0.33 -5.87
CA SER A 124 5.58 -0.42 -6.17
C SER A 124 5.29 -1.52 -7.19
N PHE A 125 4.23 -2.29 -6.93
CA PHE A 125 3.73 -3.36 -7.79
C PHE A 125 2.24 -3.63 -7.56
#